data_AF-A0A8S9BCU6-F1
#
_entry.id   AF-A0A8S9BCU6-F1
#
_cell.length_a   1.000
_cell.length_b   1.000
_cell.length_c   1.000
_cell.angle_alpha   90.00
_cell.angle_beta   90.00
_cell.angle_gamma   90.00
#
_symmetry.space_group_name_H-M   'P 1'
#
loop_
_entity.id
_entity.type
_entity.pdbx_description
1 polymer ?
#
loop_
_entity_poly.entity_id
_entity_poly.type
_entity_poly.pdbx_seq_one_letter_code
_entity_poly.pdbx_strand_id
1 'polypeptide(L)'
;MSSPSSPQPFMSAKEAPHPTTTATLQIESDLHLEKRPIEYTTYTLPTSASAQFLLLAGDFGAISHSLQYQSFLSRTALQYQHIFLIGGNNEFKGRDLIPSPSP
;
A
#
# COMPACT_ATOMS: atom_id res chain seq x y z
N MET A 1 -62.50 14.33 37.65
CA MET A 1 -62.25 14.67 36.24
C MET A 1 -60.77 14.43 35.99
N SER A 2 -60.42 13.27 35.42
CA SER A 2 -59.01 12.91 35.16
C SER A 2 -58.88 12.60 33.68
N SER A 3 -58.18 13.47 32.96
CA SER A 3 -57.95 13.36 31.51
C SER A 3 -57.14 12.11 31.15
N PRO A 4 -57.35 11.51 29.96
CA PRO A 4 -56.56 10.37 29.51
C PRO A 4 -55.17 10.80 29.03
N SER A 5 -54.17 9.98 29.34
CA SER A 5 -52.77 10.18 28.96
C SER A 5 -52.58 9.94 27.46
N SER A 6 -51.93 10.88 26.77
CA SER A 6 -51.65 10.82 25.34
C SER A 6 -50.65 9.70 25.00
N PRO A 7 -50.81 8.97 23.88
CA PRO A 7 -49.83 7.98 23.44
C PRO A 7 -48.56 8.67 22.94
N GLN A 8 -47.41 8.25 23.47
CA GLN A 8 -46.09 8.71 23.03
C GLN A 8 -45.79 8.20 21.61
N PRO A 9 -45.22 9.02 20.71
CA PRO A 9 -44.87 8.58 19.37
C PRO A 9 -43.77 7.53 19.42
N PHE A 10 -43.94 6.45 18.66
CA PHE A 10 -42.93 5.44 18.41
C PHE A 10 -41.73 6.14 17.75
N MET A 11 -40.66 6.38 18.51
CA MET A 11 -39.41 6.85 17.94
C MET A 11 -38.88 5.76 17.00
N SER A 12 -38.93 6.06 15.70
CA SER A 12 -38.23 5.30 14.66
C SER A 12 -36.77 5.18 15.09
N ALA A 13 -36.29 3.96 15.28
CA ALA A 13 -34.89 3.69 15.59
C ALA A 13 -34.04 4.33 14.49
N LYS A 14 -33.46 5.48 14.80
CA LYS A 14 -32.44 6.13 13.96
C LYS A 14 -31.27 5.18 13.96
N GLU A 15 -31.09 4.50 12.83
CA GLU A 15 -30.00 3.57 12.59
C GLU A 15 -28.69 4.17 13.11
N ALA A 16 -28.10 3.50 14.11
CA ALA A 16 -26.85 3.96 14.70
C ALA A 16 -25.78 3.98 13.60
N PRO A 17 -24.90 4.99 13.56
CA PRO A 17 -23.81 5.00 12.60
C PRO A 17 -22.97 3.74 12.83
N HIS A 18 -22.93 2.86 11.84
CA HIS A 18 -21.96 1.77 11.84
C HIS A 18 -20.58 2.42 11.81
N PRO A 19 -19.60 1.99 12.64
CA PRO A 19 -18.25 2.47 12.50
C PRO A 19 -17.73 2.03 11.13
N THR A 20 -17.81 2.92 10.14
CA THR A 20 -17.17 2.73 8.85
C THR A 20 -15.67 2.85 9.10
N THR A 21 -15.00 1.71 9.25
CA THR A 21 -13.54 1.67 9.27
C THR A 21 -13.04 2.02 7.87
N THR A 22 -12.69 3.29 7.66
CA THR A 22 -12.09 3.72 6.40
C THR A 22 -10.66 3.20 6.31
N ALA A 23 -10.41 2.33 5.34
CA ALA A 23 -9.07 1.90 4.95
C ALA A 23 -8.51 2.85 3.89
N THR A 24 -7.23 3.18 4.01
CA THR A 24 -6.51 4.14 3.17
C THR A 24 -5.33 3.43 2.53
N LEU A 25 -5.29 3.44 1.20
CA LEU A 25 -4.25 2.82 0.39
C LEU A 25 -3.42 3.90 -0.29
N GLN A 26 -2.12 3.92 0.00
CA GLN A 26 -1.13 4.67 -0.78
C GLN A 26 -0.66 3.81 -1.95
N ILE A 27 -0.50 4.40 -3.13
CA ILE A 27 -0.10 3.70 -4.35
C ILE A 27 1.11 4.41 -4.94
N GLU A 28 2.15 3.66 -5.23
CA GLU A 28 3.43 4.16 -5.75
C GLU A 28 3.91 3.23 -6.86
N SER A 29 4.48 3.80 -7.92
CA SER A 29 4.92 3.08 -9.11
C SER A 29 6.11 3.81 -9.72
N ASP A 30 6.87 3.11 -10.57
CA ASP A 30 7.90 3.71 -11.45
C ASP A 30 8.95 4.56 -10.69
N LEU A 31 9.26 4.19 -9.44
CA LEU A 31 10.20 4.94 -8.60
C LEU A 31 11.65 4.86 -9.12
N HIS A 32 12.00 3.79 -9.82
CA HIS A 32 13.31 3.59 -10.45
C HIS A 32 14.52 3.82 -9.52
N LEU A 33 14.47 3.31 -8.28
CA LEU A 33 15.52 3.51 -7.27
C LEU A 33 16.87 2.89 -7.65
N GLU A 34 16.89 2.03 -8.68
CA GLU A 34 18.09 1.42 -9.28
C GLU A 34 18.89 2.36 -10.19
N LYS A 35 18.31 3.46 -10.66
CA LYS A 35 18.97 4.39 -11.58
C LYS A 35 20.11 5.12 -10.84
N ARG A 36 20.95 5.86 -11.57
CA ARG A 36 22.07 6.60 -10.96
C ARG A 36 21.62 8.04 -10.68
N PRO A 37 21.76 8.58 -9.44
CA PRO A 37 22.28 7.90 -8.25
C PRO A 37 21.33 6.81 -7.73
N ILE A 38 21.87 5.75 -7.11
CA ILE A 38 21.07 4.67 -6.52
C ILE A 38 20.47 5.17 -5.21
N GLU A 39 19.15 5.07 -5.06
CA GLU A 39 18.42 5.80 -4.00
C GLU A 39 17.67 4.91 -3.00
N TYR A 40 17.85 3.59 -3.01
CA TYR A 40 17.18 2.69 -2.06
C TYR A 40 17.36 3.04 -0.57
N THR A 41 18.45 3.72 -0.20
CA THR A 41 18.76 4.11 1.19
C THR A 41 18.38 5.54 1.52
N THR A 42 18.37 6.43 0.54
CA THR A 42 18.10 7.87 0.71
C THR A 42 16.65 8.21 0.42
N TYR A 43 16.02 7.50 -0.51
CA TYR A 43 14.62 7.70 -0.86
C TYR A 43 13.74 7.32 0.33
N THR A 44 12.81 8.22 0.62
CA THR A 44 11.77 8.04 1.62
C THR A 44 10.46 8.33 0.92
N LEU A 45 9.52 7.41 1.04
CA LEU A 45 8.18 7.60 0.50
C LEU A 45 7.55 8.86 1.09
N PRO A 46 6.80 9.65 0.32
CA PRO A 46 5.97 10.70 0.86
C PRO A 46 4.82 10.04 1.63
N THR A 47 5.06 9.62 2.87
CA THR A 47 4.09 8.88 3.67
C THR A 47 2.87 9.76 3.94
N SER A 48 1.70 9.33 3.48
CA SER A 48 0.46 9.90 4.00
C SER A 48 0.25 9.40 5.42
N ALA A 49 0.25 10.29 6.40
CA ALA A 49 0.11 9.94 7.83
C ALA A 49 -1.17 9.13 8.15
N SER A 50 -2.14 9.13 7.25
CA SER A 50 -3.38 8.37 7.37
C SER A 50 -3.37 7.04 6.62
N ALA A 51 -2.38 6.74 5.77
CA ALA A 51 -2.34 5.53 4.95
C ALA A 51 -1.92 4.30 5.77
N GLN A 52 -2.74 3.25 5.75
CA GLN A 52 -2.47 1.98 6.45
C GLN A 52 -1.84 0.95 5.51
N PHE A 53 -2.14 1.05 4.22
CA PHE A 53 -1.73 0.11 3.18
C PHE A 53 -0.86 0.82 2.14
N LEU A 54 0.11 0.11 1.61
CA LEU A 54 0.92 0.55 0.46
C LEU A 54 0.81 -0.45 -0.68
N LEU A 55 0.63 0.03 -1.91
CA LEU A 55 0.80 -0.72 -3.13
C LEU A 55 2.02 -0.20 -3.88
N LEU A 56 3.04 -1.05 -4.03
CA LEU A 56 4.15 -0.85 -4.95
C LEU A 56 3.79 -1.52 -6.29
N ALA A 57 3.37 -0.73 -7.27
CA ALA A 57 2.76 -1.20 -8.52
C ALA A 57 3.79 -1.54 -9.64
N GLY A 58 5.06 -1.71 -9.28
CA GLY A 58 6.14 -2.10 -10.20
C GLY A 58 7.08 -0.96 -10.57
N ASP A 59 8.18 -1.33 -11.25
CA ASP A 59 9.24 -0.45 -11.73
C ASP A 59 9.82 0.50 -10.67
N PHE A 60 9.80 0.07 -9.41
CA PHE A 60 10.37 0.82 -8.29
C PHE A 60 11.83 0.44 -8.01
N GLY A 61 12.31 -0.67 -8.57
CA GLY A 61 13.66 -1.13 -8.34
C GLY A 61 14.12 -2.26 -9.29
N ALA A 62 15.27 -2.83 -8.94
CA ALA A 62 15.84 -4.00 -9.58
C ALA A 62 16.22 -5.04 -8.52
N ILE A 63 15.72 -6.29 -8.65
CA ILE A 63 16.00 -7.36 -7.69
C ILE A 63 17.49 -7.76 -7.70
N SER A 64 18.22 -7.44 -8.77
CA SER A 64 19.68 -7.60 -8.85
C SER A 64 20.44 -6.77 -7.79
N HIS A 65 19.88 -5.65 -7.32
CA HIS A 65 20.39 -4.88 -6.18
C HIS A 65 19.85 -5.42 -4.84
N SER A 66 20.01 -6.73 -4.62
CA SER A 66 19.26 -7.48 -3.60
C SER A 66 19.34 -6.89 -2.19
N LEU A 67 20.52 -6.48 -1.72
CA LEU A 67 20.70 -5.92 -0.38
C LEU A 67 20.02 -4.55 -0.24
N GLN A 68 20.16 -3.68 -1.23
CA GLN A 68 19.57 -2.34 -1.22
C GLN A 68 18.05 -2.41 -1.38
N TYR A 69 17.58 -3.27 -2.27
CA TYR A 69 16.16 -3.55 -2.48
C TYR A 69 15.49 -4.09 -1.21
N GLN A 70 16.12 -5.06 -0.53
CA GLN A 70 15.64 -5.57 0.77
C GLN A 70 15.67 -4.50 1.86
N SER A 71 16.70 -3.66 1.89
CA SER A 71 16.80 -2.56 2.85
C SER A 71 15.67 -1.55 2.67
N PHE A 72 15.33 -1.21 1.42
CA PHE A 72 14.19 -0.35 1.11
C PHE A 72 12.88 -0.97 1.61
N LEU A 73 12.59 -2.23 1.23
CA LEU A 73 11.37 -2.92 1.67
C LEU A 73 11.28 -3.05 3.19
N SER A 74 12.39 -3.32 3.88
CA SER A 74 12.41 -3.45 5.34
C SER A 74 12.08 -2.13 6.03
N ARG A 75 12.63 -1.01 5.54
CA ARG A 75 12.30 0.33 6.06
C ARG A 75 10.83 0.67 5.80
N THR A 76 10.34 0.38 4.61
CA THR A 76 8.94 0.64 4.23
C THR A 76 7.97 -0.23 5.03
N ALA A 77 8.32 -1.48 5.33
CA ALA A 77 7.51 -2.40 6.14
C ALA A 77 7.31 -1.94 7.59
N LEU A 78 8.16 -1.04 8.10
CA LEU A 78 7.97 -0.43 9.42
C LEU A 78 6.94 0.72 9.40
N GLN A 79 6.56 1.22 8.22
CA GLN A 79 5.69 2.39 8.07
C GLN A 79 4.23 2.02 7.75
N TYR A 80 3.99 0.83 7.20
CA TYR A 80 2.66 0.38 6.75
C TYR A 80 2.28 -0.93 7.42
N GLN A 81 0.98 -1.16 7.62
CA GLN A 81 0.49 -2.42 8.18
C GLN A 81 0.67 -3.56 7.17
N HIS A 82 0.34 -3.31 5.90
CA HIS A 82 0.57 -4.24 4.80
C HIS A 82 1.09 -3.52 3.56
N ILE A 83 1.97 -4.21 2.85
CA ILE A 83 2.52 -3.78 1.56
C ILE A 83 2.16 -4.84 0.52
N PHE A 84 1.47 -4.40 -0.53
CA PHE A 84 1.21 -5.17 -1.73
C PHE A 84 2.31 -4.84 -2.73
N LEU A 85 3.01 -5.85 -3.24
CA LEU A 85 4.12 -5.69 -4.17
C LEU A 85 3.76 -6.36 -5.49
N ILE A 86 3.74 -5.57 -6.56
CA ILE A 86 3.64 -6.04 -7.93
C ILE A 86 5.00 -5.79 -8.57
N GLY A 87 5.61 -6.84 -9.14
CA GLY A 87 6.89 -6.70 -9.84
C GLY A 87 6.66 -6.19 -11.26
N GLY A 88 7.37 -5.13 -11.64
CA GLY A 88 7.42 -4.60 -12.98
C GLY A 88 8.53 -5.25 -13.81
N ASN A 89 8.79 -4.67 -14.99
CA ASN A 89 9.79 -5.20 -15.91
C ASN A 89 11.22 -4.93 -15.40
N ASN A 90 11.46 -3.78 -14.75
CA ASN A 90 12.77 -3.43 -14.23
C ASN A 90 13.18 -4.31 -13.05
N GLU A 91 12.22 -4.81 -12.26
CA GLU A 91 12.50 -5.73 -11.16
C GLU A 91 13.18 -7.03 -11.63
N PHE A 92 12.79 -7.54 -12.81
CA PHE A 92 13.27 -8.82 -13.37
C PHE A 92 14.19 -8.69 -14.58
N LYS A 93 14.58 -7.46 -14.95
CA LYS A 93 15.44 -7.20 -16.11
C LYS A 93 16.74 -8.00 -16.04
N GLY A 94 17.11 -8.63 -17.17
CA GLY A 94 18.31 -9.47 -17.27
C GLY A 94 18.18 -10.87 -16.67
N ARG A 95 16.98 -11.26 -16.22
CA ARG A 95 16.63 -12.66 -15.96
C ARG A 95 15.93 -13.22 -17.18
N ASP A 96 16.70 -13.48 -18.23
CA ASP A 96 16.19 -14.20 -19.39
C ASP A 96 15.81 -15.62 -18.93
N LEU A 97 14.50 -15.91 -18.89
CA LEU A 97 13.98 -17.25 -18.58
C LEU A 97 14.12 -18.22 -19.76
N ILE A 98 14.63 -17.75 -20.90
CA ILE A 98 14.92 -18.58 -22.06
C ILE A 98 16.43 -18.81 -22.10
N PRO A 99 16.94 -19.98 -21.68
CA PRO A 99 18.31 -20.33 -21.97
C PRO A 99 18.49 -20.29 -23.49
N SER A 100 19.53 -19.57 -23.94
CA SER A 100 19.95 -19.61 -25.35
C SER A 100 20.04 -21.07 -25.79
N PRO A 101 19.44 -21.47 -26.93
CA PRO A 101 19.76 -22.76 -27.51
C PRO A 101 21.27 -22.78 -27.72
N SER A 102 21.92 -23.80 -27.14
CA SER A 102 23.35 -24.02 -27.35
C SER A 102 23.57 -24.40 -28.83
N PRO A 103 24.67 -23.94 -29.46
CA PRO A 103 24.97 -24.25 -30.85
C PRO A 103 25.23 -25.74 -31.09
#